data_AF-A0A374AG74-F1
#
_entry.id   AF-A0A374AG74-F1
#
_cell.length_a   1.000
_cell.length_b   1.000
_cell.length_c   1.000
_cell.angle_alpha   90.00
_cell.angle_beta   90.00
_cell.angle_gamma   90.00
#
_symmetry.space_group_name_H-M   'P 1'
#
loop_
_entity.id
_entity.type
_entity.pdbx_description
1 polymer ?
#
loop_
_entity_poly.entity_id
_entity_poly.type
_entity_poly.pdbx_seq_one_letter_code
_entity_poly.pdbx_strand_id
1 'polypeptide(L)'
;MYKVKLDDKYIYHPWDKDLQISDPKLDTELNKNGSFSFSIYPDNPMYNSLEKLKSKLHIMWFDQNGNEKEIFRCRVLSEETDFDGKKTVTCEGDLAFLLDTIQRPYSSTVSPADRFRQLINSHNSQVETDKQFQIGNITVPGDPAKITENGYPDTRTEIENKLLNVYGGYIRTREQDGKYYIDYLKEYENKEGQAVRYGENILDITKYIKAEDIKTCIIPIGATNSATGKAITIESVNNGVDYLYDQAAVDAFGKIYGTASFSDVESPNILKQKGQEQVEAQKNLVVSIELTAVDLKDLGYDVKEIAVGDFIPVVSRPHGINSYMQVSKKSQNLKKPEDSSIVLGSTIKTLVENQNVYNSVIQNVIPAVNSAVNTANNAANTAEQVKVEMDAITNKIWPVNSIYINTV
;
A
#
# COMPACT_ATOMS: atom_id res chain seq x y z
N MET A 1 -7.25 -21.84 3.05
CA MET A 1 -7.59 -21.65 4.48
C MET A 1 -6.35 -21.15 5.21
N TYR A 2 -6.46 -20.79 6.48
CA TYR A 2 -5.31 -20.35 7.25
C TYR A 2 -5.31 -20.98 8.65
N LYS A 3 -4.14 -20.97 9.29
CA LYS A 3 -3.92 -21.36 10.68
C LYS A 3 -2.88 -20.43 11.29
N VAL A 4 -2.87 -20.32 12.61
CA VAL A 4 -1.92 -19.43 13.31
C VAL A 4 -1.16 -20.23 14.34
N LYS A 5 0.17 -20.19 14.24
CA LYS A 5 1.07 -20.73 15.24
C LYS A 5 1.51 -19.63 16.19
N LEU A 6 1.54 -19.92 17.48
CA LEU A 6 2.24 -19.18 18.52
C LEU A 6 3.51 -19.97 18.84
N ASP A 7 4.65 -19.45 18.41
CA ASP A 7 5.92 -20.16 18.35
C ASP A 7 5.74 -21.50 17.62
N ASP A 8 5.97 -22.65 18.28
CA ASP A 8 5.85 -23.99 17.66
C ASP A 8 4.45 -24.63 17.79
N LYS A 9 3.49 -23.97 18.47
CA LYS A 9 2.16 -24.54 18.77
C LYS A 9 1.07 -23.79 18.04
N TYR A 10 -0.05 -24.44 17.73
CA TYR A 10 -1.20 -23.74 17.18
C TYR A 10 -1.94 -22.96 18.27
N ILE A 11 -2.19 -21.68 18.02
CA ILE A 11 -3.16 -20.86 18.76
C ILE A 11 -4.52 -20.83 18.03
N TYR A 12 -4.49 -21.05 16.71
CA TYR A 12 -5.68 -21.20 15.89
C TYR A 12 -5.52 -22.32 14.86
N HIS A 13 -6.54 -23.16 14.75
CA HIS A 13 -6.67 -24.14 13.67
C HIS A 13 -8.14 -24.26 13.23
N PRO A 14 -8.46 -24.20 11.92
CA PRO A 14 -9.85 -24.13 11.45
C PRO A 14 -10.68 -25.39 11.74
N TRP A 15 -10.02 -26.53 11.98
CA TRP A 15 -10.68 -27.80 12.30
C TRP A 15 -10.55 -28.23 13.76
N ASP A 16 -9.96 -27.39 14.62
CA ASP A 16 -9.84 -27.67 16.05
C ASP A 16 -10.74 -26.71 16.83
N LYS A 17 -11.80 -27.25 17.45
CA LYS A 17 -12.79 -26.45 18.18
C LYS A 17 -12.22 -25.78 19.44
N ASP A 18 -11.13 -26.30 20.00
CA ASP A 18 -10.52 -25.77 21.23
C ASP A 18 -9.45 -24.71 20.90
N LEU A 19 -8.93 -24.69 19.67
CA LEU A 19 -7.98 -23.68 19.17
C LEU A 19 -8.68 -22.67 18.25
N GLN A 20 -9.56 -21.87 18.84
CA GLN A 20 -10.32 -20.83 18.13
C GLN A 20 -9.87 -19.42 18.51
N ILE A 21 -9.81 -18.56 17.49
CA ILE A 21 -9.71 -17.10 17.62
C ILE A 21 -10.84 -16.46 16.82
N SER A 22 -11.17 -15.22 17.19
CA SER A 22 -12.23 -14.41 16.59
C SER A 22 -11.65 -13.17 15.93
N ASP A 23 -12.31 -12.71 14.87
CA ASP A 23 -11.93 -11.52 14.09
C ASP A 23 -10.43 -11.38 13.74
N PRO A 24 -9.78 -12.42 13.17
CA PRO A 24 -8.37 -12.36 12.84
C PRO A 24 -8.14 -11.50 11.60
N LYS A 25 -7.63 -10.29 11.83
CA LYS A 25 -7.37 -9.28 10.82
C LYS A 25 -5.88 -9.11 10.57
N LEU A 26 -5.46 -9.26 9.32
CA LEU A 26 -4.10 -9.06 8.85
C LEU A 26 -4.05 -7.81 7.95
N ASP A 27 -3.29 -6.80 8.38
CA ASP A 27 -3.06 -5.58 7.62
C ASP A 27 -1.59 -5.51 7.20
N THR A 28 -1.35 -5.33 5.90
CA THR A 28 -0.01 -5.18 5.32
C THR A 28 0.02 -3.96 4.41
N GLU A 29 1.13 -3.22 4.41
CA GLU A 29 1.26 -1.97 3.66
C GLU A 29 2.73 -1.75 3.26
N LEU A 30 2.96 -1.13 2.09
CA LEU A 30 4.29 -0.83 1.59
C LEU A 30 5.11 -0.06 2.64
N ASN A 31 6.33 -0.55 2.91
CA ASN A 31 7.28 0.03 3.86
C ASN A 31 6.81 0.13 5.32
N LYS A 32 5.66 -0.45 5.67
CA LYS A 32 5.16 -0.50 7.05
C LYS A 32 5.43 -1.87 7.66
N ASN A 33 5.36 -1.93 8.98
CA ASN A 33 5.58 -3.18 9.71
C ASN A 33 4.47 -4.21 9.45
N GLY A 34 3.27 -3.74 9.09
CA GLY A 34 2.06 -4.57 9.10
C GLY A 34 1.61 -4.92 10.52
N SER A 35 0.39 -5.42 10.63
CA SER A 35 -0.20 -5.81 11.91
C SER A 35 -1.12 -7.01 11.76
N PHE A 36 -1.19 -7.81 12.82
CA PHE A 36 -2.17 -8.88 12.96
C PHE A 36 -2.93 -8.69 14.27
N SER A 37 -4.26 -8.60 14.21
CA SER A 37 -5.11 -8.48 15.40
C SER A 37 -6.14 -9.59 15.45
N PHE A 38 -6.46 -10.06 16.65
CA PHE A 38 -7.50 -11.07 16.86
C PHE A 38 -8.03 -11.01 18.29
N SER A 39 -9.18 -11.61 18.52
CA SER A 39 -9.70 -11.87 19.87
C SER A 39 -9.57 -13.35 20.25
N ILE A 40 -9.28 -13.61 21.53
CA ILE A 40 -9.15 -14.95 22.11
C ILE A 40 -9.86 -15.00 23.47
N TYR A 41 -10.51 -16.14 23.76
CA TYR A 41 -11.30 -16.36 24.97
C TYR A 41 -10.59 -17.33 25.94
N PRO A 42 -10.95 -17.31 27.25
CA PRO A 42 -10.24 -18.09 28.28
C PRO A 42 -10.25 -19.61 28.10
N ASP A 43 -11.18 -20.14 27.30
CA ASP A 43 -11.30 -21.56 26.96
C ASP A 43 -10.25 -22.03 25.95
N ASN A 44 -9.63 -21.12 25.19
CA ASN A 44 -8.51 -21.47 24.32
C ASN A 44 -7.28 -21.85 25.17
N PRO A 45 -6.69 -23.06 25.00
CA PRO A 45 -5.53 -23.51 25.77
C PRO A 45 -4.32 -22.57 25.73
N MET A 46 -4.18 -21.75 24.69
CA MET A 46 -3.07 -20.81 24.50
C MET A 46 -3.37 -19.40 25.06
N TYR A 47 -4.53 -19.17 25.68
CA TYR A 47 -4.99 -17.85 26.16
C TYR A 47 -3.99 -17.14 27.11
N ASN A 48 -3.28 -17.91 27.94
CA ASN A 48 -2.30 -17.40 28.90
C ASN A 48 -0.83 -17.50 28.41
N SER A 49 -0.61 -17.89 27.16
CA SER A 49 0.73 -18.09 26.59
C SER A 49 1.28 -16.88 25.83
N LEU A 50 0.53 -15.77 25.80
CA LEU A 50 0.88 -14.56 25.04
C LEU A 50 1.80 -13.62 25.85
N GLU A 51 3.09 -13.62 25.52
CA GLU A 51 4.10 -12.72 26.08
C GLU A 51 4.42 -11.55 25.13
N LYS A 52 4.22 -10.33 25.62
CA LYS A 52 4.45 -9.09 24.86
C LYS A 52 5.94 -8.99 24.49
N LEU A 53 6.21 -8.57 23.25
CA LEU A 53 7.52 -8.44 22.61
C LEU A 53 8.33 -9.74 22.45
N LYS A 54 7.82 -10.88 22.92
CA LYS A 54 8.51 -12.18 22.89
C LYS A 54 7.80 -13.21 22.04
N SER A 55 6.52 -13.45 22.33
CA SER A 55 5.71 -14.44 21.62
C SER A 55 5.58 -14.09 20.15
N LYS A 56 5.88 -15.05 19.28
CA LYS A 56 5.84 -14.87 17.83
C LYS A 56 4.65 -15.60 17.25
N LEU A 57 3.98 -14.95 16.31
CA LEU A 57 2.90 -15.55 15.57
C LEU A 57 3.30 -15.73 14.11
N HIS A 58 3.02 -16.92 13.60
CA HIS A 58 3.21 -17.29 12.20
C HIS A 58 1.84 -17.59 11.61
N ILE A 59 1.41 -16.74 10.68
CA ILE A 59 0.17 -16.93 9.95
C ILE A 59 0.50 -17.76 8.71
N MET A 60 -0.08 -18.94 8.66
CA MET A 60 0.15 -19.92 7.62
C MET A 60 -1.10 -20.02 6.75
N TRP A 61 -0.95 -19.80 5.45
CA TRP A 61 -1.93 -20.23 4.48
C TRP A 61 -1.72 -21.70 4.13
N PHE A 62 -2.81 -22.40 3.82
CA PHE A 62 -2.74 -23.74 3.27
C PHE A 62 -3.85 -24.04 2.26
N ASP A 63 -3.51 -24.87 1.27
CA ASP A 63 -4.43 -25.31 0.22
C ASP A 63 -5.19 -26.60 0.59
N GLN A 64 -6.05 -27.06 -0.32
CA GLN A 64 -6.83 -28.30 -0.14
C GLN A 64 -5.95 -29.57 -0.12
N ASN A 65 -4.74 -29.51 -0.67
CA ASN A 65 -3.78 -30.62 -0.69
C ASN A 65 -2.88 -30.62 0.57
N GLY A 66 -3.04 -29.65 1.46
CA GLY A 66 -2.22 -29.50 2.67
C GLY A 66 -0.86 -28.86 2.43
N ASN A 67 -0.62 -28.24 1.26
CA ASN A 67 0.57 -27.43 1.05
C ASN A 67 0.48 -26.17 1.90
N GLU A 68 1.53 -25.86 2.65
CA GLU A 68 1.57 -24.72 3.57
C GLU A 68 2.54 -23.65 3.09
N LYS A 69 2.17 -22.40 3.35
CA LYS A 69 3.02 -21.23 3.10
C LYS A 69 2.86 -20.25 4.24
N GLU A 70 3.96 -19.78 4.81
CA GLU A 70 3.91 -18.66 5.74
C GLU A 70 3.61 -17.38 4.97
N ILE A 71 2.58 -16.66 5.38
CA ILE A 71 2.16 -15.42 4.73
C ILE A 71 2.47 -14.18 5.58
N PHE A 72 2.66 -14.35 6.89
CA PHE A 72 3.04 -13.25 7.76
C PHE A 72 3.66 -13.76 9.06
N ARG A 73 4.69 -13.04 9.54
CA ARG A 73 5.32 -13.23 10.83
C ARG A 73 5.21 -11.96 11.65
N CYS A 74 4.82 -12.09 12.92
CA CYS A 74 4.67 -10.96 13.83
C CYS A 74 5.01 -11.34 15.27
N ARG A 75 5.01 -10.35 16.17
CA ARG A 75 5.10 -10.56 17.61
C ARG A 75 3.96 -9.86 18.33
N VAL A 76 3.58 -10.38 19.50
CA VAL A 76 2.58 -9.74 20.36
C VAL A 76 3.10 -8.37 20.81
N LEU A 77 2.34 -7.31 20.56
CA LEU A 77 2.66 -5.96 21.00
C LEU A 77 1.84 -5.56 22.24
N SER A 78 0.53 -5.77 22.17
CA SER A 78 -0.39 -5.39 23.25
C SER A 78 -1.55 -6.36 23.36
N GLU A 79 -2.18 -6.39 24.54
CA GLU A 79 -3.49 -7.01 24.75
C GLU A 79 -4.37 -6.10 25.59
N GLU A 80 -5.67 -6.10 25.29
CA GLU A 80 -6.73 -5.52 26.12
C GLU A 80 -7.66 -6.65 26.57
N THR A 81 -8.08 -6.66 27.83
CA THR A 81 -9.02 -7.67 28.35
C THR A 81 -10.31 -6.99 28.77
N ASP A 82 -11.44 -7.46 28.25
CA ASP A 82 -12.75 -6.95 28.64
C ASP A 82 -13.32 -7.64 29.88
N PHE A 83 -14.54 -7.23 30.29
CA PHE A 83 -15.22 -7.76 31.47
C PHE A 83 -15.44 -9.28 31.42
N ASP A 84 -15.67 -9.84 30.23
CA ASP A 84 -15.94 -11.27 30.03
C ASP A 84 -14.64 -12.09 29.91
N GLY A 85 -13.48 -11.44 30.07
CA GLY A 85 -12.18 -12.09 29.92
C GLY A 85 -11.82 -12.35 28.45
N LYS A 86 -12.46 -11.67 27.48
CA LYS A 86 -12.00 -11.72 26.09
C LYS A 86 -10.75 -10.85 25.97
N LYS A 87 -9.67 -11.42 25.45
CA LYS A 87 -8.48 -10.66 25.06
C LYS A 87 -8.60 -10.19 23.62
N THR A 88 -8.41 -8.91 23.37
CA THR A 88 -8.09 -8.36 22.04
C THR A 88 -6.59 -8.17 21.96
N VAL A 89 -5.94 -8.93 21.08
CA VAL A 89 -4.49 -8.98 20.92
C VAL A 89 -4.10 -8.26 19.65
N THR A 90 -3.11 -7.37 19.76
CA THR A 90 -2.51 -6.68 18.61
C THR A 90 -1.05 -7.11 18.48
N CYS A 91 -0.68 -7.53 17.28
CA CYS A 91 0.67 -7.95 16.93
C CYS A 91 1.24 -7.03 15.85
N GLU A 92 2.55 -6.78 15.90
CA GLU A 92 3.29 -6.03 14.88
C GLU A 92 4.16 -6.96 14.05
N GLY A 93 4.21 -6.75 12.73
CA GLY A 93 4.99 -7.60 11.83
C GLY A 93 6.50 -7.50 12.07
N ASP A 94 7.22 -8.51 11.59
CA ASP A 94 8.63 -8.73 11.92
C ASP A 94 9.57 -7.61 11.48
N LEU A 95 9.22 -6.77 10.49
CA LEU A 95 9.98 -5.55 10.18
C LEU A 95 10.14 -4.63 11.41
N ALA A 96 9.22 -4.70 12.38
CA ALA A 96 9.30 -3.99 13.65
C ALA A 96 10.50 -4.42 14.51
N PHE A 97 11.12 -5.57 14.27
CA PHE A 97 12.30 -5.99 15.03
C PHE A 97 13.47 -5.00 14.87
N LEU A 98 13.51 -4.26 13.75
CA LEU A 98 14.48 -3.19 13.53
C LEU A 98 14.35 -2.01 14.51
N LEU A 99 13.22 -1.89 15.21
CA LEU A 99 13.01 -0.90 16.27
C LEU A 99 13.73 -1.29 17.58
N ASP A 100 14.09 -2.56 17.75
CA ASP A 100 14.70 -3.06 18.99
C ASP A 100 16.21 -2.72 19.09
N THR A 101 16.83 -2.26 18.01
CA THR A 101 18.28 -2.08 17.92
C THR A 101 18.66 -0.68 17.49
N ILE A 102 19.80 -0.20 18.00
CA ILE A 102 20.30 1.13 17.67
C ILE A 102 21.43 1.10 16.64
N GLN A 103 21.64 2.22 15.98
CA GLN A 103 22.82 2.47 15.16
C GLN A 103 23.74 3.43 15.91
N ARG A 104 24.96 3.01 16.22
CA ARG A 104 25.97 3.84 16.90
C ARG A 104 26.49 4.92 15.95
N PRO A 105 27.03 6.04 16.44
CA PRO A 105 27.60 7.08 15.61
C PRO A 105 28.62 6.55 14.60
N TYR A 106 28.57 7.07 13.37
CA TYR A 106 29.44 6.65 12.29
C TYR A 106 29.65 7.78 11.27
N SER A 107 30.75 7.69 10.53
CA SER A 107 30.99 8.51 9.34
C SER A 107 31.68 7.64 8.30
N SER A 108 31.08 7.48 7.12
CA SER A 108 31.62 6.66 6.05
C SER A 108 31.19 7.16 4.67
N THR A 109 31.91 6.75 3.63
CA THR A 109 31.51 6.96 2.24
C THR A 109 31.13 5.61 1.66
N VAL A 110 29.84 5.37 1.43
CA VAL A 110 29.29 4.05 1.06
C VAL A 110 28.11 4.19 0.11
N SER A 111 27.89 3.17 -0.72
CA SER A 111 26.68 3.09 -1.56
C SER A 111 25.44 2.85 -0.69
N PRO A 112 24.21 3.12 -1.19
CA PRO A 112 22.98 2.79 -0.47
C PRO A 112 22.86 1.29 -0.17
N ALA A 113 23.32 0.46 -1.11
CA ALA A 113 23.33 -0.98 -0.96
C ALA A 113 24.24 -1.43 0.20
N ASP A 114 25.49 -0.95 0.22
CA ASP A 114 26.42 -1.29 1.30
C ASP A 114 25.98 -0.72 2.64
N ARG A 115 25.38 0.49 2.63
CA ARG A 115 24.82 1.09 3.83
C ARG A 115 23.68 0.23 4.40
N PHE A 116 22.76 -0.23 3.56
CA PHE A 116 21.71 -1.16 3.99
C PHE A 116 22.30 -2.42 4.62
N ARG A 117 23.31 -3.04 3.98
CA ARG A 117 24.01 -4.22 4.54
C ARG A 117 24.62 -3.93 5.91
N GLN A 118 25.27 -2.78 6.09
CA GLN A 118 25.86 -2.38 7.37
C GLN A 118 24.81 -2.22 8.47
N LEU A 119 23.68 -1.57 8.15
CA LEU A 119 22.57 -1.37 9.10
C LEU A 119 21.98 -2.70 9.57
N ILE A 120 21.71 -3.62 8.63
CA ILE A 120 21.15 -4.94 8.95
C ILE A 120 22.17 -5.81 9.73
N ASN A 121 23.44 -5.77 9.37
CA ASN A 121 24.47 -6.50 10.12
C ASN A 121 24.61 -5.97 11.56
N SER A 122 24.53 -4.65 11.74
CA SER A 122 24.52 -4.01 13.06
C SER A 122 23.30 -4.42 13.88
N HIS A 123 22.09 -4.44 13.27
CA HIS A 123 20.88 -4.96 13.91
C HIS A 123 21.06 -6.43 14.34
N ASN A 124 21.44 -7.30 13.41
CA ASN A 124 21.60 -8.73 13.67
C ASN A 124 22.59 -9.01 14.82
N SER A 125 23.64 -8.20 14.97
CA SER A 125 24.62 -8.35 16.05
C SER A 125 24.09 -8.01 17.46
N GLN A 126 22.93 -7.35 17.54
CA GLN A 126 22.33 -6.87 18.79
C GLN A 126 21.11 -7.69 19.24
N VAL A 127 20.65 -8.64 18.43
CA VAL A 127 19.46 -9.46 18.69
C VAL A 127 19.76 -10.94 18.63
N GLU A 128 18.90 -11.69 19.30
CA GLU A 128 18.78 -13.14 19.21
C GLU A 128 18.48 -13.61 17.77
N THR A 129 18.91 -14.84 17.44
CA THR A 129 18.87 -15.41 16.07
C THR A 129 17.50 -15.34 15.39
N ASP A 130 16.44 -15.49 16.15
CA ASP A 130 15.07 -15.56 15.64
C ASP A 130 14.46 -14.16 15.35
N LYS A 131 15.18 -13.07 15.64
CA LYS A 131 14.90 -11.70 15.17
C LYS A 131 15.83 -11.26 14.04
N GLN A 132 16.88 -12.02 13.73
CA GLN A 132 17.82 -11.67 12.68
C GLN A 132 17.21 -11.82 11.29
N PHE A 133 17.71 -11.03 10.34
CA PHE A 133 17.37 -11.14 8.93
C PHE A 133 18.58 -11.54 8.10
N GLN A 134 18.36 -12.44 7.15
CA GLN A 134 19.29 -12.61 6.04
C GLN A 134 19.11 -11.47 5.06
N ILE A 135 20.21 -10.89 4.57
CA ILE A 135 20.10 -9.84 3.56
C ILE A 135 19.69 -10.49 2.24
N GLY A 136 18.55 -10.06 1.71
CA GLY A 136 17.99 -10.53 0.45
C GLY A 136 18.39 -9.65 -0.73
N ASN A 137 17.40 -9.36 -1.58
CA ASN A 137 17.59 -8.60 -2.81
C ASN A 137 17.81 -7.13 -2.50
N ILE A 138 18.84 -6.53 -3.11
CA ILE A 138 19.05 -5.09 -3.09
C ILE A 138 19.09 -4.60 -4.54
N THR A 139 18.08 -3.84 -4.94
CA THR A 139 17.97 -3.33 -6.33
C THR A 139 17.98 -1.80 -6.40
N VAL A 140 18.02 -1.10 -5.26
CA VAL A 140 18.18 0.36 -5.23
C VAL A 140 19.58 0.76 -5.73
N PRO A 141 19.68 1.54 -6.82
CA PRO A 141 20.96 2.04 -7.29
C PRO A 141 21.39 3.26 -6.48
N GLY A 142 22.69 3.53 -6.49
CA GLY A 142 23.25 4.80 -6.01
C GLY A 142 24.75 4.73 -5.83
N ASP A 143 25.41 5.84 -6.13
CA ASP A 143 26.84 5.98 -5.97
C ASP A 143 27.21 6.15 -4.48
N PRO A 144 28.46 5.81 -4.10
CA PRO A 144 28.94 6.07 -2.75
C PRO A 144 28.86 7.55 -2.39
N ALA A 145 28.19 7.83 -1.27
CA ALA A 145 28.06 9.18 -0.72
C ALA A 145 28.59 9.22 0.72
N LYS A 146 29.16 10.37 1.10
CA LYS A 146 29.56 10.60 2.50
C LYS A 146 28.30 10.74 3.34
N ILE A 147 28.20 9.91 4.38
CA ILE A 147 27.11 9.92 5.34
C ILE A 147 27.67 10.00 6.76
N THR A 148 26.98 10.74 7.61
CA THR A 148 27.33 10.87 9.02
C THR A 148 26.06 10.75 9.86
N GLU A 149 26.16 10.03 10.97
CA GLU A 149 25.17 9.99 12.03
C GLU A 149 25.91 10.16 13.36
N ASN A 150 25.44 11.09 14.19
CA ASN A 150 26.08 11.45 15.45
C ASN A 150 25.24 10.99 16.66
N GLY A 151 23.99 10.61 16.44
CA GLY A 151 23.07 10.12 17.46
C GLY A 151 23.08 8.61 17.61
N TYR A 152 21.99 8.10 18.18
CA TYR A 152 21.72 6.68 18.39
C TYR A 152 20.29 6.33 17.92
N PRO A 153 19.94 6.57 16.65
CA PRO A 153 18.61 6.22 16.15
C PRO A 153 18.42 4.70 16.20
N ASP A 154 17.18 4.26 16.35
CA ASP A 154 16.85 2.86 16.08
C ASP A 154 17.11 2.53 14.61
N THR A 155 17.27 1.25 14.29
CA THR A 155 17.69 0.82 12.95
C THR A 155 16.62 1.08 11.91
N ARG A 156 15.33 1.02 12.29
CA ARG A 156 14.22 1.29 11.39
C ARG A 156 14.18 2.77 11.00
N THR A 157 14.36 3.67 11.95
CA THR A 157 14.45 5.12 11.73
C THR A 157 15.66 5.48 10.88
N GLU A 158 16.80 4.82 11.11
CA GLU A 158 18.01 5.10 10.34
C GLU A 158 17.89 4.64 8.88
N ILE A 159 17.27 3.48 8.64
CA ILE A 159 16.91 3.03 7.29
C ILE A 159 15.96 4.04 6.63
N GLU A 160 14.95 4.52 7.34
CA GLU A 160 14.00 5.50 6.79
C GLU A 160 14.70 6.79 6.36
N ASN A 161 15.44 7.39 7.28
CA ASN A 161 16.01 8.72 7.08
C ASN A 161 17.18 8.74 6.10
N LYS A 162 18.00 7.69 6.08
CA LYS A 162 19.24 7.67 5.29
C LYS A 162 19.14 6.86 4.01
N LEU A 163 18.12 6.00 3.89
CA LEU A 163 17.90 5.19 2.70
C LEU A 163 16.58 5.55 2.02
N LEU A 164 15.44 5.27 2.64
CA LEU A 164 14.14 5.41 1.97
C LEU A 164 13.85 6.87 1.59
N ASN A 165 14.08 7.83 2.49
CA ASN A 165 13.84 9.25 2.24
C ASN A 165 14.85 9.88 1.26
N VAL A 166 15.99 9.24 1.04
CA VAL A 166 17.08 9.77 0.20
C VAL A 166 17.06 9.14 -1.20
N TYR A 167 16.95 7.82 -1.28
CA TYR A 167 17.06 7.06 -2.52
C TYR A 167 15.72 6.47 -2.99
N GLY A 168 14.66 6.62 -2.19
CA GLY A 168 13.35 6.01 -2.42
C GLY A 168 13.37 4.50 -2.24
N GLY A 169 12.47 3.82 -2.93
CA GLY A 169 12.38 2.37 -2.94
C GLY A 169 11.59 1.79 -1.77
N TYR A 170 11.77 0.49 -1.56
CA TYR A 170 10.93 -0.30 -0.69
C TYR A 170 11.73 -1.25 0.17
N ILE A 171 11.34 -1.37 1.43
CA ILE A 171 11.83 -2.38 2.36
C ILE A 171 10.71 -3.39 2.64
N ARG A 172 11.05 -4.68 2.64
CA ARG A 172 10.12 -5.74 3.00
C ARG A 172 10.86 -6.92 3.61
N THR A 173 10.14 -7.69 4.42
CA THR A 173 10.56 -9.00 4.90
C THR A 173 9.89 -10.09 4.06
N ARG A 174 10.52 -11.26 3.96
CA ARG A 174 9.94 -12.44 3.30
C ARG A 174 10.51 -13.72 3.88
N GLU A 175 9.67 -14.74 3.99
CA GLU A 175 10.09 -16.11 4.29
C GLU A 175 10.44 -16.83 2.98
N GLN A 176 11.56 -17.56 2.99
CA GLN A 176 11.92 -18.48 1.92
C GLN A 176 12.75 -19.63 2.52
N ASP A 177 12.31 -20.87 2.30
CA ASP A 177 13.01 -22.10 2.70
C ASP A 177 13.35 -22.15 4.21
N GLY A 178 12.42 -21.70 5.05
CA GLY A 178 12.54 -21.61 6.51
C GLY A 178 13.41 -20.46 7.02
N LYS A 179 13.81 -19.53 6.14
CA LYS A 179 14.69 -18.40 6.46
C LYS A 179 14.01 -17.08 6.17
N TYR A 180 14.32 -16.09 7.00
CA TYR A 180 13.74 -14.76 6.90
C TYR A 180 14.72 -13.80 6.25
N TYR A 181 14.33 -13.27 5.10
CA TYR A 181 15.10 -12.30 4.34
C TYR A 181 14.53 -10.90 4.52
N ILE A 182 15.40 -9.91 4.43
CA ILE A 182 15.03 -8.50 4.27
C ILE A 182 15.58 -7.95 2.97
N ASP A 183 14.70 -7.41 2.12
CA ASP A 183 15.01 -6.87 0.81
C ASP A 183 15.00 -5.32 0.86
N TYR A 184 15.81 -4.68 0.00
CA TYR A 184 15.74 -3.25 -0.30
C TYR A 184 15.62 -3.01 -1.81
N LEU A 185 14.38 -2.82 -2.26
CA LEU A 185 14.01 -2.84 -3.68
C LEU A 185 13.84 -1.43 -4.25
N LYS A 186 14.27 -1.20 -5.49
CA LYS A 186 13.94 0.03 -6.21
C LYS A 186 12.46 0.12 -6.54
N GLU A 187 11.90 -0.97 -7.03
CA GLU A 187 10.51 -1.09 -7.41
C GLU A 187 10.04 -2.54 -7.27
N TYR A 188 8.72 -2.73 -7.26
CA TYR A 188 8.10 -4.04 -7.39
C TYR A 188 7.83 -4.31 -8.87
N GLU A 189 8.23 -5.48 -9.35
CA GLU A 189 8.17 -5.82 -10.79
C GLU A 189 6.97 -6.69 -11.17
N ASN A 190 6.25 -7.24 -10.19
CA ASN A 190 5.14 -8.16 -10.45
C ASN A 190 3.95 -7.41 -11.07
N LYS A 191 3.74 -7.63 -12.37
CA LYS A 191 2.61 -7.08 -13.15
C LYS A 191 1.55 -8.13 -13.51
N GLU A 192 1.76 -9.35 -13.06
CA GLU A 192 0.85 -10.46 -13.29
C GLU A 192 -0.17 -10.50 -12.16
N GLY A 193 -1.46 -10.58 -12.49
CA GLY A 193 -2.52 -10.63 -11.50
C GLY A 193 -3.91 -10.56 -12.11
N GLN A 194 -4.92 -10.75 -11.28
CA GLN A 194 -6.30 -10.47 -11.62
C GLN A 194 -6.50 -8.95 -11.85
N ALA A 195 -7.49 -8.59 -12.67
CA ALA A 195 -7.82 -7.19 -12.92
C ALA A 195 -8.77 -6.64 -11.84
N VAL A 196 -8.70 -5.33 -11.60
CA VAL A 196 -9.67 -4.61 -10.79
C VAL A 196 -10.59 -3.79 -11.69
N ARG A 197 -11.90 -4.06 -11.64
CA ARG A 197 -12.87 -3.54 -12.61
C ARG A 197 -14.12 -2.96 -11.94
N TYR A 198 -14.59 -1.84 -12.48
CA TYR A 198 -15.84 -1.23 -12.05
C TYR A 198 -17.03 -2.13 -12.39
N GLY A 199 -17.93 -2.34 -11.41
CA GLY A 199 -19.05 -3.27 -11.54
C GLY A 199 -18.69 -4.73 -11.25
N GLU A 200 -17.42 -5.02 -10.91
CA GLU A 200 -16.96 -6.35 -10.49
C GLU A 200 -16.44 -6.27 -9.05
N ASN A 201 -15.16 -5.96 -8.86
CA ASN A 201 -14.47 -6.01 -7.56
C ASN A 201 -14.01 -4.66 -7.01
N ILE A 202 -14.37 -3.53 -7.64
CA ILE A 202 -14.16 -2.19 -7.04
C ILE A 202 -15.24 -1.91 -6.00
N LEU A 203 -14.82 -1.48 -4.80
CA LEU A 203 -15.69 -1.05 -3.70
C LEU A 203 -15.88 0.48 -3.70
N ASP A 204 -14.77 1.22 -3.74
CA ASP A 204 -14.76 2.68 -3.74
C ASP A 204 -13.66 3.24 -4.65
N ILE A 205 -13.90 4.42 -5.21
CA ILE A 205 -12.91 5.19 -5.96
C ILE A 205 -12.93 6.62 -5.43
N THR A 206 -11.81 7.04 -4.85
CA THR A 206 -11.59 8.43 -4.45
C THR A 206 -10.53 9.08 -5.33
N LYS A 207 -10.91 10.17 -6.00
CA LYS A 207 -10.02 10.95 -6.87
C LYS A 207 -9.65 12.27 -6.21
N TYR A 208 -8.35 12.45 -5.98
CA TYR A 208 -7.78 13.69 -5.49
C TYR A 208 -7.17 14.47 -6.65
N ILE A 209 -7.61 15.71 -6.85
CA ILE A 209 -6.99 16.64 -7.81
C ILE A 209 -6.27 17.70 -6.99
N LYS A 210 -4.94 17.70 -7.08
CA LYS A 210 -4.09 18.60 -6.31
C LYS A 210 -3.47 19.65 -7.23
N ALA A 211 -3.62 20.91 -6.85
CA ALA A 211 -3.01 22.06 -7.52
C ALA A 211 -1.84 22.68 -6.72
N GLU A 212 -1.60 22.21 -5.50
CA GLU A 212 -0.57 22.74 -4.58
C GLU A 212 0.84 22.71 -5.18
N ASP A 213 1.14 21.66 -5.95
CA ASP A 213 2.45 21.43 -6.56
C ASP A 213 2.60 22.05 -7.96
N ILE A 214 1.55 22.66 -8.52
CA ILE A 214 1.66 23.31 -9.82
C ILE A 214 2.63 24.47 -9.72
N LYS A 215 3.56 24.53 -10.67
CA LYS A 215 4.43 25.67 -10.92
C LYS A 215 4.37 25.96 -12.41
N THR A 216 3.81 27.11 -12.76
CA THR A 216 3.70 27.59 -14.13
C THR A 216 4.90 28.48 -14.51
N CYS A 217 5.65 28.95 -13.50
CA CYS A 217 6.91 29.64 -13.63
C CYS A 217 7.98 28.99 -12.73
N ILE A 218 9.20 28.76 -13.22
CA ILE A 218 10.34 28.27 -12.42
C ILE A 218 11.52 29.24 -12.51
N ILE A 219 12.09 29.60 -11.35
CA ILE A 219 13.38 30.29 -11.22
C ILE A 219 14.46 29.23 -10.95
N PRO A 220 15.28 28.85 -11.94
CA PRO A 220 16.37 27.92 -11.72
C PRO A 220 17.58 28.64 -11.06
N ILE A 221 18.16 28.02 -10.04
CA ILE A 221 19.26 28.55 -9.25
C ILE A 221 20.45 27.61 -9.38
N GLY A 222 21.54 28.07 -9.99
CA GLY A 222 22.76 27.29 -10.22
C GLY A 222 23.72 27.26 -9.03
N ALA A 223 24.95 26.81 -9.28
CA ALA A 223 26.02 26.80 -8.31
C ALA A 223 26.31 28.22 -7.76
N THR A 224 26.76 28.29 -6.50
CA THR A 224 27.19 29.55 -5.89
C THR A 224 28.58 29.90 -6.40
N ASN A 225 28.72 31.10 -6.99
CA ASN A 225 30.00 31.60 -7.43
C ASN A 225 30.87 32.00 -6.22
N SER A 226 31.99 31.30 -6.02
CA SER A 226 32.88 31.48 -4.87
C SER A 226 33.50 32.88 -4.75
N ALA A 227 33.64 33.62 -5.87
CA ALA A 227 34.23 34.96 -5.87
C ALA A 227 33.22 36.06 -5.47
N THR A 228 31.93 35.83 -5.70
CA THR A 228 30.87 36.84 -5.47
C THR A 228 29.89 36.45 -4.37
N GLY A 229 29.86 35.18 -3.97
CA GLY A 229 28.89 34.61 -3.02
C GLY A 229 27.46 34.53 -3.57
N LYS A 230 27.24 34.84 -4.85
CA LYS A 230 25.92 34.82 -5.50
C LYS A 230 25.71 33.54 -6.30
N ALA A 231 24.49 33.03 -6.32
CA ALA A 231 24.11 31.93 -7.17
C ALA A 231 24.07 32.34 -8.65
N ILE A 232 24.37 31.40 -9.53
CA ILE A 232 24.26 31.59 -10.98
C ILE A 232 22.78 31.58 -11.37
N THR A 233 22.36 32.57 -12.17
CA THR A 233 20.99 32.74 -12.69
C THR A 233 20.97 32.63 -14.22
N ILE A 234 19.78 32.63 -14.80
CA ILE A 234 19.59 32.55 -16.26
C ILE A 234 19.42 33.92 -16.93
N GLU A 235 19.43 35.04 -16.19
CA GLU A 235 19.12 36.38 -16.72
C GLU A 235 20.00 36.75 -17.92
N SER A 236 21.28 36.40 -17.86
CA SER A 236 22.27 36.66 -18.92
C SER A 236 21.99 35.93 -20.23
N VAL A 237 21.20 34.85 -20.19
CA VAL A 237 20.83 34.00 -21.34
C VAL A 237 19.32 33.95 -21.57
N ASN A 238 18.57 34.84 -20.92
CA ASN A 238 17.12 34.86 -20.95
C ASN A 238 16.55 36.29 -20.94
N ASN A 239 17.16 37.17 -21.74
CA ASN A 239 16.69 38.55 -21.96
C ASN A 239 16.53 39.36 -20.66
N GLY A 240 17.38 39.13 -19.66
CA GLY A 240 17.32 39.81 -18.36
C GLY A 240 16.22 39.29 -17.42
N VAL A 241 15.59 38.15 -17.73
CA VAL A 241 14.55 37.52 -16.91
C VAL A 241 15.11 36.26 -16.23
N ASP A 242 14.89 36.12 -14.94
CA ASP A 242 15.43 35.04 -14.10
C ASP A 242 14.55 33.77 -14.05
N TYR A 243 13.37 33.78 -14.67
CA TYR A 243 12.43 32.65 -14.69
C TYR A 243 12.07 32.17 -16.10
N LEU A 244 11.61 30.92 -16.15
CA LEU A 244 11.00 30.27 -17.30
C LEU A 244 9.54 29.99 -17.01
N TYR A 245 8.71 29.91 -18.04
CA TYR A 245 7.27 29.64 -17.90
C TYR A 245 6.71 28.91 -19.11
N ASP A 246 5.57 28.25 -18.91
CA ASP A 246 4.76 27.69 -19.98
C ASP A 246 3.52 28.57 -20.18
N GLN A 247 3.33 29.09 -21.40
CA GLN A 247 2.26 30.05 -21.67
C GLN A 247 0.86 29.44 -21.49
N ALA A 248 0.64 28.20 -21.94
CA ALA A 248 -0.66 27.55 -21.82
C ALA A 248 -1.03 27.29 -20.35
N ALA A 249 -0.05 26.93 -19.52
CA ALA A 249 -0.23 26.77 -18.09
C ALA A 249 -0.46 28.11 -17.38
N VAL A 250 0.24 29.19 -17.78
CA VAL A 250 0.00 30.55 -17.26
C VAL A 250 -1.40 31.05 -17.64
N ASP A 251 -1.86 30.76 -18.87
CA ASP A 251 -3.21 31.14 -19.31
C ASP A 251 -4.29 30.37 -18.52
N ALA A 252 -4.02 29.11 -18.17
CA ALA A 252 -4.97 28.26 -17.43
C ALA A 252 -4.98 28.52 -15.92
N PHE A 253 -3.81 28.72 -15.29
CA PHE A 253 -3.67 28.76 -13.83
C PHE A 253 -3.08 30.06 -13.28
N GLY A 254 -2.70 30.99 -14.15
CA GLY A 254 -1.95 32.19 -13.76
C GLY A 254 -0.47 31.89 -13.50
N LYS A 255 0.29 32.93 -13.13
CA LYS A 255 1.71 32.79 -12.77
C LYS A 255 1.86 32.26 -11.35
N ILE A 256 2.41 31.06 -11.23
CA ILE A 256 2.66 30.36 -9.97
C ILE A 256 4.14 30.00 -9.96
N TYR A 257 4.90 30.69 -9.12
CA TYR A 257 6.35 30.59 -9.08
C TYR A 257 6.84 29.46 -8.18
N GLY A 258 7.88 28.77 -8.64
CA GLY A 258 8.71 27.87 -7.85
C GLY A 258 10.19 28.13 -8.13
N THR A 259 11.05 27.53 -7.32
CA THR A 259 12.50 27.53 -7.51
C THR A 259 13.01 26.11 -7.74
N ALA A 260 14.08 25.97 -8.50
CA ALA A 260 14.76 24.69 -8.70
C ALA A 260 16.27 24.87 -8.56
N SER A 261 16.88 24.19 -7.57
CA SER A 261 18.29 24.34 -7.25
C SER A 261 19.15 23.27 -7.92
N PHE A 262 20.23 23.69 -8.59
CA PHE A 262 21.19 22.84 -9.27
C PHE A 262 22.61 23.25 -8.85
N SER A 263 23.01 22.82 -7.65
CA SER A 263 24.25 23.25 -7.00
C SER A 263 25.54 22.88 -7.74
N ASP A 264 25.46 21.96 -8.69
CA ASP A 264 26.53 21.46 -9.55
C ASP A 264 26.61 22.18 -10.91
N VAL A 265 25.68 23.08 -11.22
CA VAL A 265 25.57 23.71 -12.55
C VAL A 265 26.15 25.12 -12.54
N GLU A 266 27.28 25.29 -13.24
CA GLU A 266 27.95 26.59 -13.38
C GLU A 266 27.61 27.33 -14.69
N SER A 267 26.93 26.70 -15.65
CA SER A 267 26.60 27.30 -16.94
C SER A 267 25.17 27.84 -16.98
N PRO A 268 24.94 29.15 -17.20
CA PRO A 268 23.60 29.71 -17.35
C PRO A 268 22.76 29.04 -18.45
N ASN A 269 23.38 28.60 -19.55
CA ASN A 269 22.67 27.91 -20.64
C ASN A 269 22.18 26.51 -20.22
N ILE A 270 23.03 25.75 -19.54
CA ILE A 270 22.65 24.42 -19.01
C ILE A 270 21.57 24.60 -17.93
N LEU A 271 21.73 25.62 -17.08
CA LEU A 271 20.76 25.95 -16.04
C LEU A 271 19.39 26.30 -16.63
N LYS A 272 19.36 27.06 -17.73
CA LYS A 272 18.13 27.37 -18.47
C LYS A 272 17.46 26.11 -19.03
N GLN A 273 18.23 25.19 -19.62
CA GLN A 273 17.69 23.92 -20.10
C GLN A 273 17.07 23.09 -18.96
N LYS A 274 17.82 22.88 -17.87
CA LYS A 274 17.31 22.16 -16.70
C LYS A 274 16.09 22.85 -16.08
N GLY A 275 16.07 24.18 -16.04
CA GLY A 275 14.91 24.95 -15.60
C GLY A 275 13.67 24.73 -16.48
N GLN A 276 13.82 24.61 -17.79
CA GLN A 276 12.71 24.33 -18.70
C GLN A 276 12.12 22.93 -18.44
N GLU A 277 12.98 21.94 -18.22
CA GLU A 277 12.54 20.58 -17.85
C GLU A 277 11.71 20.57 -16.56
N GLN A 278 12.03 21.44 -15.59
CA GLN A 278 11.24 21.58 -14.37
C GLN A 278 9.87 22.22 -14.61
N VAL A 279 9.79 23.27 -15.45
CA VAL A 279 8.50 23.84 -15.86
C VAL A 279 7.62 22.76 -16.49
N GLU A 280 8.17 21.97 -17.43
CA GLU A 280 7.44 20.87 -18.07
C GLU A 280 6.98 19.80 -17.08
N ALA A 281 7.82 19.50 -16.07
CA ALA A 281 7.50 18.51 -15.06
C ALA A 281 6.40 18.96 -14.08
N GLN A 282 6.24 20.26 -13.85
CA GLN A 282 5.41 20.83 -12.77
C GLN A 282 4.22 21.68 -13.26
N LYS A 283 4.09 21.91 -14.57
CA LYS A 283 2.98 22.70 -15.13
C LYS A 283 1.61 22.01 -15.09
N ASN A 284 1.61 20.68 -14.95
CA ASN A 284 0.40 19.86 -15.04
C ASN A 284 -0.23 19.60 -13.66
N LEU A 285 -1.56 19.57 -13.62
CA LEU A 285 -2.30 19.08 -12.46
C LEU A 285 -1.90 17.63 -12.16
N VAL A 286 -1.73 17.36 -10.88
CA VAL A 286 -1.45 16.02 -10.38
C VAL A 286 -2.76 15.44 -9.87
N VAL A 287 -3.20 14.35 -10.50
CA VAL A 287 -4.35 13.56 -10.07
C VAL A 287 -3.82 12.35 -9.32
N SER A 288 -4.17 12.22 -8.05
CA SER A 288 -3.99 10.98 -7.29
C SER A 288 -5.31 10.21 -7.26
N ILE A 289 -5.25 8.92 -7.54
CA ILE A 289 -6.40 8.02 -7.42
C ILE A 289 -6.09 7.06 -6.30
N GLU A 290 -6.98 7.01 -5.32
CA GLU A 290 -7.04 5.95 -4.33
C GLU A 290 -8.28 5.11 -4.62
N LEU A 291 -8.10 3.79 -4.64
CA LEU A 291 -9.17 2.85 -4.96
C LEU A 291 -9.18 1.75 -3.93
N THR A 292 -10.36 1.34 -3.49
CA THR A 292 -10.54 0.13 -2.70
C THR A 292 -11.22 -0.96 -3.52
N ALA A 293 -10.75 -2.19 -3.39
CA ALA A 293 -11.28 -3.34 -4.11
C ALA A 293 -11.22 -4.61 -3.26
N VAL A 294 -11.93 -5.64 -3.69
CA VAL A 294 -11.87 -7.00 -3.13
C VAL A 294 -10.88 -7.84 -3.93
N ASP A 295 -10.05 -8.61 -3.25
CA ASP A 295 -9.27 -9.68 -3.87
C ASP A 295 -10.20 -10.88 -4.14
N LEU A 296 -10.45 -11.19 -5.41
CA LEU A 296 -11.33 -12.31 -5.77
C LEU A 296 -10.77 -13.66 -5.28
N LYS A 297 -9.46 -13.78 -5.07
CA LYS A 297 -8.86 -15.00 -4.50
C LYS A 297 -9.33 -15.23 -3.06
N ASP A 298 -9.48 -14.15 -2.28
CA ASP A 298 -9.98 -14.23 -0.91
C ASP A 298 -11.45 -14.73 -0.89
N LEU A 299 -12.25 -14.38 -1.90
CA LEU A 299 -13.61 -14.92 -2.11
C LEU A 299 -13.66 -16.35 -2.68
N GLY A 300 -12.51 -17.00 -2.88
CA GLY A 300 -12.43 -18.39 -3.35
C GLY A 300 -12.44 -18.56 -4.86
N TYR A 301 -12.35 -17.49 -5.65
CA TYR A 301 -12.21 -17.62 -7.11
C TYR A 301 -10.84 -18.20 -7.48
N ASP A 302 -10.79 -18.96 -8.57
CA ASP A 302 -9.54 -19.49 -9.11
C ASP A 302 -8.78 -18.44 -9.93
N VAL A 303 -8.21 -17.48 -9.20
CA VAL A 303 -7.36 -16.42 -9.75
C VAL A 303 -6.05 -16.31 -8.97
N LYS A 304 -5.10 -15.52 -9.47
CA LYS A 304 -3.88 -15.20 -8.74
C LYS A 304 -4.21 -14.25 -7.58
N GLU A 305 -3.71 -14.58 -6.39
CA GLU A 305 -3.77 -13.71 -5.21
C GLU A 305 -3.11 -12.36 -5.49
N ILE A 306 -3.71 -11.28 -4.98
CA ILE A 306 -3.12 -9.94 -5.04
C ILE A 306 -2.23 -9.74 -3.81
N ALA A 307 -0.95 -9.44 -4.03
CA ALA A 307 -0.02 -9.10 -2.96
C ALA A 307 0.26 -7.59 -2.88
N VAL A 308 0.65 -7.11 -1.69
CA VAL A 308 1.15 -5.73 -1.53
C VAL A 308 2.38 -5.53 -2.42
N GLY A 309 2.37 -4.43 -3.17
CA GLY A 309 3.40 -4.07 -4.14
C GLY A 309 3.13 -4.55 -5.58
N ASP A 310 2.18 -5.46 -5.79
CA ASP A 310 1.78 -5.86 -7.14
C ASP A 310 1.26 -4.67 -7.95
N PHE A 311 1.58 -4.63 -9.24
CA PHE A 311 1.02 -3.69 -10.19
C PHE A 311 -0.07 -4.38 -10.99
N ILE A 312 -1.33 -4.04 -10.73
CA ILE A 312 -2.48 -4.72 -11.35
C ILE A 312 -3.23 -3.79 -12.31
N PRO A 313 -3.83 -4.33 -13.38
CA PRO A 313 -4.60 -3.52 -14.32
C PRO A 313 -5.93 -3.09 -13.68
N VAL A 314 -6.19 -1.78 -13.68
CA VAL A 314 -7.40 -1.15 -13.15
C VAL A 314 -8.20 -0.52 -14.29
N VAL A 315 -9.48 -0.91 -14.40
CA VAL A 315 -10.38 -0.42 -15.44
C VAL A 315 -11.69 0.09 -14.83
N SER A 316 -11.93 1.39 -14.99
CA SER A 316 -13.19 2.03 -14.59
C SER A 316 -13.61 3.03 -15.66
N ARG A 317 -14.42 2.58 -16.62
CA ARG A 317 -14.88 3.42 -17.75
C ARG A 317 -15.64 4.67 -17.30
N PRO A 318 -16.58 4.61 -16.33
CA PRO A 318 -17.30 5.81 -15.88
C PRO A 318 -16.38 6.88 -15.28
N HIS A 319 -15.22 6.46 -14.76
CA HIS A 319 -14.25 7.33 -14.09
C HIS A 319 -13.05 7.68 -14.98
N GLY A 320 -13.02 7.19 -16.24
CA GLY A 320 -11.92 7.43 -17.17
C GLY A 320 -10.61 6.73 -16.77
N ILE A 321 -10.68 5.63 -16.03
CA ILE A 321 -9.50 4.90 -15.53
C ILE A 321 -9.24 3.68 -16.42
N ASN A 322 -8.02 3.60 -16.94
CA ASN A 322 -7.48 2.43 -17.64
C ASN A 322 -5.94 2.44 -17.50
N SER A 323 -5.46 1.96 -16.37
CA SER A 323 -4.05 2.07 -15.99
C SER A 323 -3.62 0.94 -15.07
N TYR A 324 -2.32 0.67 -15.00
CA TYR A 324 -1.77 -0.14 -13.93
C TYR A 324 -1.63 0.70 -12.66
N MET A 325 -2.02 0.14 -11.51
CA MET A 325 -1.87 0.78 -10.21
C MET A 325 -1.16 -0.16 -9.25
N GLN A 326 -0.35 0.40 -8.37
CA GLN A 326 0.34 -0.39 -7.36
C GLN A 326 -0.58 -0.61 -6.16
N VAL A 327 -0.61 -1.85 -5.67
CA VAL A 327 -1.27 -2.20 -4.41
C VAL A 327 -0.42 -1.66 -3.26
N SER A 328 -0.93 -0.65 -2.57
CA SER A 328 -0.22 -0.01 -1.46
C SER A 328 -0.50 -0.70 -0.12
N LYS A 329 -1.71 -1.22 0.06
CA LYS A 329 -2.18 -1.86 1.29
C LYS A 329 -3.10 -3.03 1.00
N LYS A 330 -3.05 -4.05 1.84
CA LYS A 330 -4.00 -5.17 1.88
C LYS A 330 -4.46 -5.37 3.33
N SER A 331 -5.77 -5.40 3.53
CA SER A 331 -6.45 -5.68 4.80
C SER A 331 -7.28 -6.94 4.62
N GLN A 332 -6.97 -8.00 5.37
CA GLN A 332 -7.64 -9.29 5.25
C GLN A 332 -8.29 -9.66 6.57
N ASN A 333 -9.58 -10.00 6.55
CA ASN A 333 -10.18 -10.75 7.64
C ASN A 333 -10.14 -12.23 7.28
N LEU A 334 -9.30 -12.99 7.98
CA LEU A 334 -8.98 -14.35 7.60
C LEU A 334 -10.19 -15.29 7.77
N LYS A 335 -11.17 -14.97 8.63
CA LYS A 335 -12.45 -15.74 8.78
C LYS A 335 -13.60 -15.22 7.94
N LYS A 336 -13.56 -13.95 7.54
CA LYS A 336 -14.62 -13.29 6.79
C LYS A 336 -14.01 -12.61 5.56
N PRO A 337 -13.66 -13.36 4.51
CA PRO A 337 -13.00 -12.80 3.35
C PRO A 337 -13.74 -11.62 2.70
N GLU A 338 -15.07 -11.56 2.84
CA GLU A 338 -15.92 -10.45 2.42
C GLU A 338 -15.61 -9.11 3.13
N ASP A 339 -15.01 -9.15 4.32
CA ASP A 339 -14.55 -7.97 5.08
C ASP A 339 -13.11 -7.57 4.70
N SER A 340 -12.55 -8.15 3.63
CA SER A 340 -11.19 -7.87 3.14
C SER A 340 -11.19 -6.80 2.05
N SER A 341 -10.11 -6.02 1.98
CA SER A 341 -9.93 -4.99 0.97
C SER A 341 -8.47 -4.78 0.61
N ILE A 342 -8.23 -4.32 -0.61
CA ILE A 342 -6.95 -3.78 -1.06
C ILE A 342 -7.10 -2.29 -1.34
N VAL A 343 -6.04 -1.54 -1.09
CA VAL A 343 -5.93 -0.13 -1.50
C VAL A 343 -4.92 -0.05 -2.63
N LEU A 344 -5.31 0.63 -3.69
CA LEU A 344 -4.45 0.92 -4.83
C LEU A 344 -4.26 2.41 -4.97
N GLY A 345 -3.03 2.80 -5.28
CA GLY A 345 -2.66 4.18 -5.52
C GLY A 345 -2.03 4.35 -6.89
N SER A 346 -2.34 5.48 -7.54
CA SER A 346 -1.53 5.96 -8.65
C SER A 346 -1.60 7.47 -8.76
N THR A 347 -0.47 8.06 -9.14
CA THR A 347 -0.36 9.48 -9.45
C THR A 347 -0.27 9.65 -10.96
N ILE A 348 -1.26 10.31 -11.55
CA ILE A 348 -1.35 10.60 -12.98
C ILE A 348 -1.25 12.10 -13.18
N LYS A 349 -0.33 12.55 -14.04
CA LYS A 349 -0.27 13.96 -14.46
C LYS A 349 -1.28 14.19 -15.58
N THR A 350 -2.21 15.11 -15.39
CA THR A 350 -3.17 15.50 -16.42
C THR A 350 -2.67 16.73 -17.18
N LEU A 351 -2.57 16.60 -18.50
CA LEU A 351 -2.23 17.71 -19.39
C LEU A 351 -3.29 18.82 -19.31
N VAL A 352 -2.84 20.07 -19.33
CA VAL A 352 -3.68 21.28 -19.29
C VAL A 352 -4.79 21.24 -20.36
N GLU A 353 -4.49 20.76 -21.56
CA GLU A 353 -5.44 20.65 -22.68
C GLU A 353 -6.58 19.65 -22.43
N ASN A 354 -6.35 18.59 -21.64
CA ASN A 354 -7.31 17.52 -21.41
C ASN A 354 -8.35 17.85 -20.32
N GLN A 355 -8.16 18.92 -19.53
CA GLN A 355 -9.05 19.25 -18.42
C GLN A 355 -10.47 19.63 -18.89
N ASN A 356 -10.59 20.29 -20.05
CA ASN A 356 -11.88 20.61 -20.68
C ASN A 356 -12.63 19.35 -21.14
N VAL A 357 -11.91 18.26 -21.44
CA VAL A 357 -12.48 16.96 -21.78
C VAL A 357 -12.94 16.21 -20.53
N TYR A 358 -12.18 16.23 -19.44
CA TYR A 358 -12.60 15.57 -18.19
C TYR A 358 -13.86 16.17 -17.58
N ASN A 359 -14.01 17.50 -17.59
CA ASN A 359 -15.20 18.16 -17.07
C ASN A 359 -16.46 17.87 -17.91
N SER A 360 -16.31 17.73 -19.23
CA SER A 360 -17.42 17.37 -20.13
C SER A 360 -17.79 15.88 -20.07
N VAL A 361 -16.83 14.99 -19.81
CA VAL A 361 -17.09 13.55 -19.57
C VAL A 361 -17.83 13.34 -18.25
N ILE A 362 -17.43 14.00 -17.15
CA ILE A 362 -18.12 13.88 -15.85
C ILE A 362 -19.58 14.36 -15.94
N GLN A 363 -19.85 15.45 -16.66
CA GLN A 363 -21.21 15.96 -16.91
C GLN A 363 -22.10 14.95 -17.66
N ASN A 364 -21.52 14.12 -18.53
CA ASN A 364 -22.25 13.11 -19.32
C ASN A 364 -22.39 11.75 -18.60
N VAL A 365 -21.54 11.45 -17.62
CA VAL A 365 -21.57 10.19 -16.87
C VAL A 365 -22.64 10.20 -15.77
N ILE A 366 -22.84 11.33 -15.08
CA ILE A 366 -23.84 11.43 -13.98
C ILE A 366 -25.27 11.05 -14.46
N PRO A 367 -25.77 11.54 -15.60
CA PRO A 367 -27.07 11.13 -16.12
C PRO A 367 -27.13 9.64 -16.47
N ALA A 368 -26.06 9.09 -17.06
CA ALA A 368 -25.99 7.69 -17.47
C ALA A 368 -25.94 6.74 -16.26
N VAL A 369 -25.19 7.08 -15.22
CA VAL A 369 -25.14 6.34 -13.95
C VAL A 369 -26.48 6.40 -13.24
N ASN A 370 -27.11 7.57 -13.14
CA ASN A 370 -28.46 7.69 -12.54
C ASN A 370 -29.49 6.84 -13.31
N SER A 371 -29.41 6.80 -14.64
CA SER A 371 -30.27 5.95 -15.46
C SER A 371 -30.02 4.45 -15.20
N ALA A 372 -28.75 4.04 -15.09
CA ALA A 372 -28.37 2.65 -14.82
C ALA A 372 -28.79 2.20 -13.41
N VAL A 373 -28.56 3.03 -12.40
CA VAL A 373 -28.98 2.78 -10.99
C VAL A 373 -30.50 2.67 -10.90
N ASN A 374 -31.25 3.57 -11.56
CA ASN A 374 -32.70 3.48 -11.61
C ASN A 374 -33.18 2.19 -12.29
N THR A 375 -32.50 1.77 -13.37
CA THR A 375 -32.83 0.52 -14.07
C THR A 375 -32.54 -0.71 -13.19
N ALA A 376 -31.41 -0.72 -12.48
CA ALA A 376 -31.04 -1.80 -11.57
C ALA A 376 -32.00 -1.89 -10.35
N ASN A 377 -32.35 -0.75 -9.76
CA ASN A 377 -33.33 -0.69 -8.66
C ASN A 377 -34.71 -1.19 -9.11
N ASN A 378 -35.14 -0.83 -10.32
CA ASN A 378 -36.40 -1.33 -10.88
C ASN A 378 -36.35 -2.85 -11.12
N ALA A 379 -35.23 -3.38 -11.62
CA ALA A 379 -35.05 -4.82 -11.82
C ALA A 379 -35.03 -5.58 -10.48
N ALA A 380 -34.35 -5.06 -9.46
CA ALA A 380 -34.33 -5.64 -8.11
C ALA A 380 -35.73 -5.65 -7.47
N ASN A 381 -36.47 -4.54 -7.56
CA ASN A 381 -37.85 -4.46 -7.08
C ASN A 381 -38.78 -5.44 -7.81
N THR A 382 -38.57 -5.62 -9.11
CA THR A 382 -39.33 -6.60 -9.92
C THR A 382 -39.00 -8.03 -9.48
N ALA A 383 -37.72 -8.34 -9.26
CA ALA A 383 -37.30 -9.66 -8.79
C ALA A 383 -37.87 -9.99 -7.39
N GLU A 384 -37.91 -9.01 -6.49
CA GLU A 384 -38.51 -9.17 -5.16
C GLU A 384 -40.02 -9.38 -5.25
N GLN A 385 -40.73 -8.64 -6.13
CA GLN A 385 -42.15 -8.89 -6.40
C GLN A 385 -42.41 -10.29 -6.94
N VAL A 386 -41.62 -10.75 -7.91
CA VAL A 386 -41.74 -12.11 -8.46
C VAL A 386 -41.50 -13.17 -7.38
N LYS A 387 -40.55 -12.93 -6.46
CA LYS A 387 -40.28 -13.82 -5.33
C LYS A 387 -41.48 -13.88 -4.36
N VAL A 388 -42.06 -12.73 -4.00
CA VAL A 388 -43.25 -12.65 -3.15
C VAL A 388 -44.45 -13.35 -3.83
N GLU A 389 -44.64 -13.17 -5.13
CA GLU A 389 -45.68 -13.85 -5.90
C GLU A 389 -45.46 -15.36 -5.97
N MET A 390 -44.21 -15.79 -6.18
CA MET A 390 -43.83 -17.21 -6.13
C MET A 390 -44.07 -17.82 -4.74
N ASP A 391 -43.74 -17.11 -3.66
CA ASP A 391 -43.98 -17.56 -2.29
C ASP A 391 -45.48 -17.66 -2.01
N ALA A 392 -46.28 -16.71 -2.49
CA ALA A 392 -47.74 -16.74 -2.39
C ALA A 392 -48.35 -17.92 -3.18
N ILE A 393 -47.86 -18.21 -4.39
CA ILE A 393 -48.26 -19.38 -5.18
C ILE A 393 -47.85 -20.67 -4.47
N THR A 394 -46.62 -20.75 -3.97
CA THR A 394 -46.08 -21.92 -3.26
C THR A 394 -46.90 -22.23 -2.01
N ASN A 395 -47.25 -21.21 -1.22
CA ASN A 395 -48.10 -21.36 -0.03
C ASN A 395 -49.55 -21.77 -0.37
N LYS A 396 -50.02 -21.48 -1.59
CA LYS A 396 -51.35 -21.89 -2.06
C LYS A 396 -51.38 -23.33 -2.58
N ILE A 397 -50.27 -23.80 -3.15
CA ILE A 397 -50.09 -25.18 -3.63
C ILE A 397 -49.74 -26.13 -2.47
N TRP A 398 -48.95 -25.65 -1.49
CA TRP A 398 -48.46 -26.40 -0.34
C TRP A 398 -48.73 -25.64 0.96
N PRO A 399 -50.00 -25.54 1.41
CA PRO A 399 -50.31 -24.84 2.64
C PRO A 399 -49.59 -25.51 3.82
N VAL A 400 -48.89 -24.71 4.62
CA VAL A 400 -48.25 -25.14 5.88
C VAL A 400 -49.32 -25.84 6.72
N ASN A 401 -49.20 -27.17 6.86
CA ASN A 401 -50.12 -28.18 7.44
C ASN A 401 -50.62 -29.29 6.49
N SER A 402 -50.21 -29.31 5.22
CA SER A 402 -50.63 -30.35 4.25
C SER A 402 -49.65 -31.53 4.10
N ILE A 403 -49.16 -32.08 5.22
CA ILE A 403 -48.54 -33.42 5.25
C ILE A 403 -49.33 -34.29 6.24
N TYR A 404 -50.27 -35.08 5.71
CA TYR A 404 -50.61 -36.38 6.29
C TYR A 404 -49.96 -37.44 5.42
N ILE A 405 -48.80 -37.94 5.84
CA ILE A 405 -48.32 -39.26 5.41
C ILE A 405 -48.80 -40.24 6.48
N ASN A 406 -49.82 -41.04 6.12
CA ASN A 406 -50.19 -42.23 6.84
C ASN A 406 -49.03 -43.23 6.78
N THR A 407 -48.60 -43.71 7.94
CA THR A 407 -47.88 -44.98 8.09
C THR A 407 -48.77 -46.13 7.65
N VAL A 408 -48.30 -46.93 6.70
CA VAL A 408 -48.57 -48.37 6.60
C VAL A 408 -47.26 -49.08 6.34
#